data_AF-A0A815NF88-F1
#
_entry.id   AF-A0A815NF88-F1
#
_cell.length_a   1.000
_cell.length_b   1.000
_cell.length_c   1.000
_cell.angle_alpha   90.00
_cell.angle_beta   90.00
_cell.angle_gamma   90.00
#
_symmetry.space_group_name_H-M   'P 1'
#
loop_
_entity.id
_entity.type
_entity.pdbx_description
1 polymer ?
#
loop_
_entity_poly.entity_id
_entity_poly.type
_entity_poly.pdbx_seq_one_letter_code
_entity_poly.pdbx_strand_id
1 'polypeptide(L)'
;MLKFKTDYKDNDIDILVDNARTHTVRQYNLNDFGKNIGSRCPVDVIEYYDENDIKKTIQYFFSSGPHQNKSKGLLQLAKELNIILPTKCFLSQLRELLSEYPAFQTKTKLENLAKTFNINIIYSSKFRCEFNPIEGLWCNMKRFVRQQNDQQYNTMVNNCSYGSWFTTITSFRRHSSKQRVF
;
A
#
# COMPACT_ATOMS: atom_id res chain seq x y z
N MET A 1 -4.63 4.58 -14.66
CA MET A 1 -4.29 3.19 -14.33
C MET A 1 -2.91 2.91 -14.90
N LEU A 2 -1.90 2.61 -14.07
CA LEU A 2 -0.55 2.26 -14.54
C LEU A 2 -0.65 0.94 -15.30
N LYS A 3 -0.53 0.95 -16.63
CA LYS A 3 -0.44 -0.27 -17.42
C LYS A 3 0.96 -0.82 -17.22
N PHE A 4 1.09 -2.00 -16.62
CA PHE A 4 2.36 -2.70 -16.55
C PHE A 4 2.81 -3.01 -17.98
N LYS A 5 4.04 -2.65 -18.34
CA LYS A 5 4.56 -2.94 -19.67
C LYS A 5 4.76 -4.45 -19.77
N THR A 6 4.10 -5.09 -20.74
CA THR A 6 4.18 -6.53 -20.97
C THR A 6 5.60 -7.00 -21.29
N ASP A 7 6.45 -6.09 -21.74
CA ASP A 7 7.85 -6.31 -22.09
C ASP A 7 8.69 -6.90 -20.93
N TYR A 8 8.19 -6.82 -19.69
CA TYR A 8 8.90 -7.27 -18.50
C TYR A 8 8.36 -8.57 -17.89
N LYS A 9 7.37 -9.23 -18.53
CA LYS A 9 6.56 -10.32 -17.95
C LYS A 9 7.35 -11.55 -17.46
N ASP A 10 8.60 -11.73 -17.87
CA ASP A 10 9.43 -12.90 -17.51
C ASP A 10 10.76 -12.53 -16.81
N ASN A 11 10.88 -11.31 -16.30
CA ASN A 11 12.06 -10.88 -15.55
C ASN A 11 11.82 -11.05 -14.05
N ASP A 12 12.88 -11.41 -13.32
CA ASP A 12 12.87 -11.37 -11.85
C ASP A 12 12.94 -9.90 -11.40
N ILE A 13 11.80 -9.35 -10.99
CA ILE A 13 11.66 -7.96 -10.62
C ILE A 13 11.34 -7.90 -9.14
N ASP A 14 12.24 -7.24 -8.41
CA ASP A 14 12.00 -6.82 -7.04
C ASP A 14 11.56 -5.36 -7.04
N ILE A 15 10.38 -5.08 -6.49
CA ILE A 15 9.96 -3.70 -6.23
C ILE A 15 10.27 -3.37 -4.78
N LEU A 16 11.24 -2.49 -4.57
CA LEU A 16 11.49 -1.91 -3.27
C LEU A 16 10.50 -0.77 -3.03
N VAL A 17 9.61 -0.97 -2.06
CA VAL A 17 8.62 0.03 -1.65
C VAL A 17 9.09 0.62 -0.34
N ASP A 18 9.23 1.94 -0.30
CA ASP A 18 9.39 2.63 0.96
C ASP A 18 8.11 2.42 1.78
N ASN A 19 8.23 1.81 2.95
CA ASN A 19 7.14 1.69 3.92
C ASN A 19 6.93 3.02 4.68
N ALA A 20 7.29 4.16 4.05
CA ALA A 20 6.69 5.45 4.30
C ALA A 20 5.20 5.40 3.93
N ARG A 21 4.42 4.65 4.72
CA ARG A 21 2.98 4.83 4.83
C ARG A 21 2.74 6.24 5.31
N THR A 22 2.67 7.18 4.38
CA THR A 22 2.08 8.49 4.56
C THR A 22 0.59 8.28 4.81
N HIS A 23 0.23 7.98 6.06
CA HIS A 23 -1.06 8.23 6.72
C HIS A 23 -2.38 7.79 6.03
N THR A 24 -2.38 7.15 4.85
CA THR A 24 -3.57 7.10 4.00
C THR A 24 -4.35 5.79 4.10
N VAL A 25 -3.70 4.67 4.43
CA VAL A 25 -4.41 3.44 4.78
C VAL A 25 -4.33 3.25 6.28
N ARG A 26 -5.34 3.76 7.00
CA ARG A 26 -5.53 3.44 8.42
C ARG A 26 -5.68 1.92 8.51
N GLN A 27 -4.73 1.25 9.14
CA GLN A 27 -4.92 -0.14 9.53
C GLN A 27 -5.93 -0.16 10.67
N TYR A 28 -7.06 -0.81 10.44
CA TYR A 28 -8.10 -0.95 11.45
C TYR A 28 -7.90 -2.28 12.15
N ASN A 29 -7.67 -2.25 13.46
CA ASN A 29 -7.59 -3.46 14.24
C ASN A 29 -9.03 -3.91 14.58
N LEU A 30 -9.42 -5.08 14.08
CA LEU A 30 -10.74 -5.67 14.39
C LEU A 30 -10.98 -5.86 15.91
N ASN A 31 -9.90 -5.86 16.71
CA ASN A 31 -10.01 -5.92 18.17
C ASN A 31 -10.56 -4.63 18.80
N ASP A 32 -10.50 -3.50 18.11
CA ASP A 32 -11.01 -2.22 18.62
C ASP A 32 -12.53 -2.08 18.44
N PHE A 33 -13.16 -2.99 17.70
CA PHE A 33 -14.60 -2.99 17.42
C PHE A 33 -15.34 -3.89 18.39
N GLY A 34 -16.51 -3.41 18.84
CA GLY A 34 -17.45 -4.22 19.61
C GLY A 34 -18.43 -5.00 18.72
N LYS A 35 -19.08 -6.00 19.32
CA LYS A 35 -20.00 -6.92 18.62
C LYS A 35 -21.32 -6.27 18.24
N ASN A 36 -21.90 -5.51 19.16
CA ASN A 36 -23.29 -5.05 19.13
C ASN A 36 -23.41 -3.59 18.68
N ILE A 37 -24.63 -3.19 18.33
CA ILE A 37 -24.94 -1.80 17.98
C ILE A 37 -24.63 -0.86 19.15
N GLY A 38 -24.04 0.30 18.85
CA GLY A 38 -23.66 1.32 19.84
C GLY A 38 -22.40 0.98 20.65
N SER A 39 -21.67 -0.07 20.28
CA SER A 39 -20.40 -0.43 20.93
C SER A 39 -19.22 0.37 20.39
N ARG A 40 -18.02 0.18 20.97
CA ARG A 40 -16.80 0.89 20.57
C ARG A 40 -16.54 0.72 19.06
N CYS A 41 -16.31 1.83 18.38
CA CYS A 41 -15.96 1.89 16.97
C CYS A 41 -14.99 3.06 16.75
N PRO A 42 -13.72 2.82 16.38
CA PRO A 42 -12.74 3.89 16.19
C PRO A 42 -12.82 4.58 14.83
N VAL A 43 -13.79 4.20 13.98
CA VAL A 43 -13.82 4.58 12.57
C VAL A 43 -15.24 4.97 12.17
N ASP A 44 -15.36 6.00 11.35
CA ASP A 44 -16.64 6.41 10.78
C ASP A 44 -16.91 5.73 9.44
N VAL A 45 -15.87 5.62 8.62
CA VAL A 45 -15.94 5.12 7.24
C VAL A 45 -14.71 4.30 6.90
N ILE A 46 -14.91 3.15 6.26
CA ILE A 46 -13.86 2.38 5.59
C ILE A 46 -14.12 2.41 4.09
N GLU A 47 -13.10 2.78 3.34
CA GLU A 47 -13.10 2.70 1.88
C GLU A 47 -12.22 1.53 1.44
N TYR A 48 -12.73 0.69 0.56
CA TYR A 48 -11.99 -0.43 -0.01
C TYR A 48 -12.35 -0.63 -1.48
N TYR A 49 -11.61 -1.47 -2.17
CA TYR A 49 -11.93 -1.87 -3.53
C TYR A 49 -12.30 -3.35 -3.52
N ASP A 50 -13.40 -3.69 -4.17
CA ASP A 50 -13.81 -5.09 -4.32
C ASP A 50 -12.98 -5.80 -5.39
N GLU A 51 -13.30 -7.08 -5.62
CA GLU A 51 -12.63 -7.94 -6.61
C GLU A 51 -12.74 -7.41 -8.05
N ASN A 52 -13.71 -6.54 -8.32
CA ASN A 52 -13.94 -5.92 -9.63
C ASN A 52 -13.26 -4.54 -9.76
N ASP A 53 -12.38 -4.18 -8.82
CA ASP A 53 -11.74 -2.85 -8.72
C ASP A 53 -12.76 -1.70 -8.55
N ILE A 54 -13.96 -1.98 -8.05
CA ILE A 54 -14.96 -0.96 -7.78
C ILE A 54 -14.74 -0.43 -6.36
N LYS A 55 -14.66 0.90 -6.24
CA LYS A 55 -14.56 1.56 -4.92
C LYS A 55 -15.86 1.33 -4.14
N LYS A 56 -15.76 0.75 -2.97
CA LYS A 56 -16.83 0.52 -2.01
C LYS A 56 -16.55 1.30 -0.72
N THR A 57 -17.63 1.72 -0.07
CA THR A 57 -17.56 2.50 1.17
C THR A 57 -18.49 1.88 2.19
N ILE A 58 -17.96 1.60 3.39
CA ILE A 58 -18.70 1.05 4.52
C ILE A 58 -18.81 2.15 5.56
N GLN A 59 -20.04 2.60 5.83
CA GLN A 59 -20.33 3.51 6.94
C GLN A 59 -20.57 2.72 8.21
N TYR A 60 -19.83 3.07 9.27
CA TYR A 60 -19.90 2.42 10.58
C TYR A 60 -20.98 2.99 11.48
N PHE A 61 -21.70 4.02 11.07
CA PHE A 61 -22.80 4.60 11.83
C PHE A 61 -24.09 4.46 11.04
N PHE A 62 -25.20 4.26 11.74
CA PHE A 62 -26.51 4.28 11.11
C PHE A 62 -26.87 5.72 10.72
N SER A 63 -27.13 5.93 9.44
CA SER A 63 -27.56 7.23 8.90
C SER A 63 -29.03 7.55 9.23
N SER A 64 -29.87 6.52 9.41
CA SER A 64 -31.30 6.65 9.70
C SER A 64 -31.83 5.49 10.56
N GLY A 65 -33.08 5.62 11.03
CA GLY A 65 -33.80 4.59 11.79
C GLY A 65 -33.63 4.67 13.32
N PRO A 66 -34.09 3.65 14.07
CA PRO A 66 -34.11 3.65 15.55
C PRO A 66 -32.71 3.63 16.19
N HIS A 67 -31.67 3.44 15.39
CA HIS A 67 -30.28 3.40 15.81
C HIS A 67 -29.44 4.52 15.21
N GLN A 68 -30.06 5.58 14.69
CA GLN A 68 -29.36 6.74 14.12
C GLN A 68 -28.25 7.24 15.05
N ASN A 69 -27.08 7.56 14.46
CA ASN A 69 -25.87 7.99 15.16
C ASN A 69 -25.24 6.96 16.12
N LYS A 70 -25.76 5.73 16.18
CA LYS A 70 -25.08 4.62 16.87
C LYS A 70 -24.14 3.91 15.90
N SER A 71 -23.07 3.35 16.45
CA SER A 71 -22.14 2.51 15.69
C SER A 71 -22.79 1.18 15.30
N LYS A 72 -22.52 0.71 14.10
CA LYS A 72 -22.80 -0.62 13.58
C LYS A 72 -21.73 -1.53 14.15
N GLY A 73 -22.08 -2.31 15.17
CA GLY A 73 -21.18 -3.36 15.68
C GLY A 73 -20.83 -4.36 14.58
N LEU A 74 -19.80 -5.19 14.82
CA LEU A 74 -19.31 -6.16 13.84
C LEU A 74 -20.41 -7.09 13.29
N LEU A 75 -21.42 -7.42 14.10
CA LEU A 75 -22.49 -8.32 13.68
C LEU A 75 -23.39 -7.69 12.63
N GLN A 76 -23.64 -6.38 12.73
CA GLN A 76 -24.41 -5.65 11.73
C GLN A 76 -23.61 -5.49 10.44
N LEU A 77 -22.31 -5.20 10.56
CA LEU A 77 -21.43 -5.07 9.40
C LEU A 77 -21.33 -6.36 8.60
N ALA A 78 -21.15 -7.50 9.27
CA ALA A 78 -21.12 -8.80 8.60
C ALA A 78 -22.42 -9.10 7.83
N LYS A 79 -23.58 -8.68 8.36
CA LYS A 79 -24.87 -8.76 7.65
C LYS A 79 -24.92 -7.85 6.42
N GLU A 80 -24.45 -6.61 6.53
CA GLU A 80 -24.40 -5.67 5.39
C GLU A 80 -23.45 -6.14 4.29
N LEU A 81 -22.39 -6.86 4.66
CA LEU A 81 -21.45 -7.49 3.73
C LEU A 81 -21.93 -8.85 3.19
N ASN A 82 -23.14 -9.27 3.55
CA ASN A 82 -23.72 -10.56 3.16
C ASN A 82 -22.86 -11.79 3.54
N ILE A 83 -22.11 -11.70 4.64
CA ILE A 83 -21.32 -12.83 5.16
C ILE A 83 -22.27 -13.80 5.84
N ILE A 84 -22.18 -15.08 5.49
CA ILE A 84 -22.98 -16.14 6.10
C ILE A 84 -22.49 -16.35 7.54
N LEU A 85 -23.33 -15.98 8.51
CA LEU A 85 -23.02 -16.10 9.92
C LEU A 85 -23.64 -17.38 10.51
N PRO A 86 -22.93 -18.10 11.39
CA PRO A 86 -23.53 -19.19 12.16
C PRO A 86 -24.58 -18.64 13.14
N THR A 87 -25.60 -19.46 13.45
CA THR A 87 -26.70 -19.11 14.36
C THR A 87 -26.23 -18.63 15.74
N LYS A 88 -25.11 -19.16 16.24
CA LYS A 88 -24.42 -18.66 17.43
C LYS A 88 -22.99 -18.30 17.06
N CYS A 89 -22.76 -17.03 16.74
CA CYS A 89 -21.43 -16.52 16.41
C CYS A 89 -20.78 -15.85 17.63
N PHE A 90 -19.60 -16.32 18.04
CA PHE A 90 -18.78 -15.65 19.06
C PHE A 90 -18.02 -14.45 18.46
N LEU A 91 -17.59 -13.51 19.30
CA LEU A 91 -16.87 -12.32 18.84
C LEU A 91 -15.53 -12.68 18.16
N SER A 92 -14.82 -13.71 18.64
CA SER A 92 -13.59 -14.21 18.03
C SER A 92 -13.80 -14.72 16.61
N GLN A 93 -14.79 -15.59 16.41
CA GLN A 93 -15.16 -16.13 15.09
C GLN A 93 -15.58 -15.02 14.12
N LEU A 94 -16.32 -14.02 14.61
CA LEU A 94 -16.73 -12.88 13.81
C LEU A 94 -15.53 -12.05 13.33
N ARG A 95 -14.52 -11.86 14.19
CA ARG A 95 -13.28 -11.18 13.83
C ARG A 95 -12.48 -11.97 12.81
N GLU A 96 -12.41 -13.29 12.96
CA GLU A 96 -11.73 -14.17 12.01
C GLU A 96 -12.38 -14.08 10.62
N LEU A 97 -13.70 -14.27 10.53
CA LEU A 97 -14.44 -14.14 9.26
C LEU A 97 -14.29 -12.76 8.61
N LEU A 98 -14.35 -11.69 9.41
CA LEU A 98 -14.16 -10.34 8.88
C LEU A 98 -12.71 -10.07 8.49
N SER A 99 -11.72 -10.68 9.14
CA SER A 99 -10.31 -10.50 8.79
C SER A 99 -9.95 -11.03 7.40
N GLU A 100 -10.69 -12.04 6.94
CA GLU A 100 -10.57 -12.58 5.59
C GLU A 100 -11.26 -11.70 4.55
N TYR A 101 -12.19 -10.83 4.95
CA TYR A 101 -12.95 -10.01 4.02
C TYR A 101 -12.09 -8.87 3.43
N PRO A 102 -12.17 -8.56 2.12
CA PRO A 102 -11.30 -7.58 1.45
C PRO A 102 -11.23 -6.20 2.11
N ALA A 103 -12.33 -5.73 2.71
CA ALA A 103 -12.36 -4.44 3.40
C ALA A 103 -11.46 -4.35 4.65
N PHE A 104 -11.11 -5.49 5.24
CA PHE A 104 -10.25 -5.59 6.43
C PHE A 104 -8.90 -6.21 6.12
N GLN A 105 -8.73 -6.77 4.93
CA GLN A 105 -7.43 -7.24 4.50
C GLN A 105 -6.46 -6.06 4.41
N THR A 106 -5.28 -6.30 4.95
CA THR A 106 -4.20 -5.31 4.97
C THR A 106 -3.53 -5.14 3.60
N LYS A 107 -3.98 -5.90 2.61
CA LYS A 107 -3.31 -6.00 1.33
C LYS A 107 -3.56 -4.78 0.48
N THR A 108 -2.49 -4.14 0.04
CA THR A 108 -2.59 -2.98 -0.84
C THR A 108 -2.87 -3.40 -2.27
N LYS A 109 -3.45 -2.51 -3.09
CA LYS A 109 -3.58 -2.75 -4.55
C LYS A 109 -2.24 -3.08 -5.20
N LEU A 110 -1.17 -2.48 -4.71
CA LEU A 110 0.19 -2.72 -5.18
C LEU A 110 0.62 -4.17 -4.93
N GLU A 111 0.32 -4.72 -3.75
CA GLU A 111 0.60 -6.12 -3.42
C GLU A 111 -0.17 -7.09 -4.30
N ASN A 112 -1.45 -6.82 -4.55
CA ASN A 112 -2.25 -7.64 -5.45
C ASN A 112 -1.72 -7.57 -6.90
N LEU A 113 -1.36 -6.37 -7.37
CA LEU A 113 -0.76 -6.19 -8.70
C LEU A 113 0.57 -6.94 -8.81
N ALA A 114 1.47 -6.77 -7.84
CA ALA A 114 2.77 -7.43 -7.82
C ALA A 114 2.61 -8.96 -7.85
N LYS A 115 1.68 -9.50 -7.05
CA LYS A 115 1.37 -10.93 -7.06
C LYS A 115 0.91 -11.44 -8.42
N THR A 116 0.05 -10.69 -9.13
CA THR A 116 -0.42 -11.05 -10.48
C THR A 116 0.72 -11.17 -11.48
N PHE A 117 1.77 -10.36 -11.33
CA PHE A 117 2.95 -10.38 -12.18
C PHE A 117 4.13 -11.19 -11.61
N ASN A 118 3.91 -11.96 -10.53
CA ASN A 118 4.96 -12.70 -9.82
C ASN A 118 6.17 -11.83 -9.42
N ILE A 119 5.89 -10.60 -9.02
CA ILE A 119 6.88 -9.60 -8.58
C ILE A 119 6.99 -9.67 -7.06
N ASN A 120 8.20 -9.76 -6.55
CA ASN A 120 8.45 -9.70 -5.12
C ASN A 120 8.45 -8.25 -4.64
N ILE A 121 7.66 -7.97 -3.61
CA ILE A 121 7.70 -6.67 -2.93
C ILE A 121 8.66 -6.78 -1.75
N ILE A 122 9.67 -5.92 -1.76
CA ILE A 122 10.59 -5.76 -0.64
C ILE A 122 10.18 -4.49 0.10
N TYR A 123 9.78 -4.65 1.36
CA TYR A 123 9.49 -3.50 2.21
C TYR A 123 10.77 -2.99 2.85
N SER A 124 11.10 -1.72 2.62
CA SER A 124 12.16 -1.06 3.36
C SER A 124 11.67 -0.60 4.73
N SER A 125 12.52 -0.68 5.75
CA SER A 125 12.26 -0.11 7.06
C SER A 125 12.08 1.42 6.98
N LYS A 126 11.12 1.94 7.73
CA LYS A 126 10.77 3.36 7.73
C LYS A 126 11.97 4.22 8.12
N PHE A 127 12.18 5.34 7.42
CA PHE A 127 13.28 6.29 7.63
C PHE A 127 14.68 5.71 7.43
N ARG A 128 14.81 4.57 6.74
CA ARG A 128 16.11 3.98 6.39
C ARG A 128 16.37 4.09 4.90
N CYS A 129 16.43 5.33 4.41
CA CYS A 129 16.65 5.59 2.98
C CYS A 129 18.03 5.11 2.51
N GLU A 130 19.00 4.96 3.41
CA GLU A 130 20.33 4.41 3.10
C GLU A 130 20.29 2.99 2.53
N PHE A 131 19.21 2.25 2.82
CA PHE A 131 19.03 0.93 2.25
C PHE A 131 18.47 0.99 0.84
N ASN A 132 17.84 2.08 0.40
CA ASN A 132 17.28 2.17 -0.95
C ASN A 132 18.39 2.50 -1.97
N PRO A 133 18.73 1.59 -2.91
CA PRO A 133 19.80 1.82 -3.88
C PRO A 133 19.54 3.03 -4.78
N ILE A 134 18.26 3.43 -4.94
CA ILE A 134 17.89 4.61 -5.72
C ILE A 134 18.55 5.88 -5.18
N GLU A 135 18.74 6.00 -3.87
CA GLU A 135 19.37 7.17 -3.24
C GLU A 135 20.81 7.35 -3.73
N GLY A 136 21.55 6.25 -3.92
CA GLY A 136 22.88 6.26 -4.51
C GLY A 136 22.87 6.80 -5.94
N LEU A 137 21.88 6.38 -6.75
CA LEU A 137 21.70 6.84 -8.12
C LEU A 137 21.37 8.33 -8.16
N TRP A 138 20.43 8.79 -7.33
CA TRP A 138 20.07 10.21 -7.21
C TRP A 138 21.27 11.05 -6.78
N CYS A 139 22.09 10.59 -5.85
CA CYS A 139 23.30 11.28 -5.43
C CYS A 139 24.32 11.43 -6.58
N ASN A 140 24.54 10.36 -7.37
CA ASN A 140 25.41 10.42 -8.55
C ASN A 140 24.86 11.38 -9.61
N MET A 141 23.56 11.31 -9.89
CA MET A 141 22.91 12.20 -10.87
C MET A 141 22.97 13.66 -10.43
N LYS A 142 22.66 13.96 -9.16
CA LYS A 142 22.80 15.31 -8.60
C LYS A 142 24.23 15.82 -8.70
N ARG A 143 25.24 14.98 -8.45
CA ARG A 143 26.65 15.36 -8.61
C ARG A 143 26.97 15.74 -10.06
N PHE A 144 26.51 14.95 -11.03
CA PHE A 144 26.70 15.24 -12.45
C PHE A 144 26.03 16.57 -12.86
N VAL A 145 24.76 16.76 -12.52
CA VAL A 145 24.02 17.99 -12.85
C VAL A 145 24.69 19.22 -12.23
N ARG A 146 25.15 19.13 -10.97
CA ARG A 146 25.86 20.23 -10.30
C ARG A 146 27.18 20.61 -10.97
N GLN A 147 27.87 19.69 -11.63
CA GLN A 147 29.10 19.97 -12.36
C GLN A 147 28.86 20.78 -13.64
N GLN A 148 27.67 20.69 -14.23
CA GLN A 148 27.31 21.47 -15.43
C GLN A 148 27.05 22.94 -15.10
N ASN A 149 26.79 23.27 -13.83
CA ASN A 149 26.57 24.63 -13.31
C ASN A 149 25.51 25.44 -14.07
N ASP A 150 24.54 24.76 -14.70
CA ASP A 150 23.42 25.38 -15.41
C ASP A 150 22.12 25.16 -14.62
N GLN A 151 21.44 26.27 -14.29
CA GLN A 151 20.19 26.29 -13.53
C GLN A 151 18.95 26.53 -14.40
N GLN A 152 19.11 26.64 -15.72
CA GLN A 152 17.99 26.70 -16.66
C GLN A 152 17.22 25.37 -16.64
N TYR A 153 15.90 25.45 -16.48
CA TYR A 153 15.03 24.27 -16.35
C TYR A 153 15.21 23.28 -17.52
N ASN A 154 15.22 23.78 -18.76
CA ASN A 154 15.36 22.94 -19.95
C ASN A 154 16.71 22.21 -19.99
N THR A 155 17.80 22.91 -19.65
CA THR A 155 19.13 22.30 -19.58
C THR A 155 19.21 21.27 -18.46
N MET A 156 18.60 21.56 -17.30
CA MET A 156 18.57 20.62 -16.18
C MET A 156 17.81 19.33 -16.53
N VAL A 157 16.66 19.42 -17.21
CA VAL A 157 15.89 18.24 -17.66
C VAL A 157 16.71 17.40 -18.65
N ASN A 158 17.38 18.06 -19.60
CA ASN A 158 18.28 17.39 -20.54
C ASN A 158 19.44 16.71 -19.81
N ASN A 159 20.09 17.42 -18.88
CA ASN A 159 21.21 16.90 -18.08
C ASN A 159 20.81 15.74 -17.18
N CYS A 160 19.61 15.74 -16.60
CA CYS A 160 19.08 14.59 -15.86
C CYS A 160 18.88 13.37 -16.78
N SER A 161 18.36 13.61 -17.99
CA SER A 161 18.18 12.56 -19.00
C SER A 161 19.54 11.95 -19.36
N TYR A 162 20.55 12.75 -19.67
CA TYR A 162 21.92 12.28 -19.96
C TYR A 162 22.61 11.63 -18.75
N GLY A 163 22.47 12.20 -17.55
CA GLY A 163 23.06 11.68 -16.32
C GLY A 163 22.59 10.27 -15.96
N SER A 164 21.36 9.90 -16.36
CA SER A 164 20.85 8.54 -16.21
C SER A 164 21.63 7.52 -17.05
N TRP A 165 22.13 7.91 -18.23
CA TRP A 165 22.98 7.08 -19.10
C TRP A 165 24.41 6.94 -18.58
N PHE A 166 24.94 7.93 -17.88
CA PHE A 166 26.29 7.89 -17.30
C PHE A 166 26.39 7.00 -16.07
N THR A 167 25.26 6.60 -15.49
CA THR A 167 25.26 5.62 -14.41
C THR A 167 25.51 4.24 -15.00
N THR A 168 26.78 3.83 -14.99
CA THR A 168 27.16 2.50 -15.48
C THR A 168 26.40 1.41 -14.73
N ILE A 169 26.11 0.31 -15.42
CA ILE A 169 25.55 -0.91 -14.82
C ILE A 169 26.39 -1.34 -13.59
N THR A 170 27.70 -1.12 -13.63
CA THR A 170 28.63 -1.38 -12.51
C THR A 170 28.29 -0.54 -11.28
N SER A 171 28.01 0.76 -11.44
CA SER A 171 27.58 1.62 -10.34
C SER A 171 26.24 1.16 -9.76
N PHE A 172 25.27 0.80 -10.61
CA PHE A 172 23.99 0.26 -10.18
C PHE A 172 24.18 -1.03 -9.35
N ARG A 173 24.93 -2.00 -9.88
CA ARG A 173 25.26 -3.26 -9.20
C ARG A 173 25.92 -3.03 -7.84
N ARG A 174 26.85 -2.07 -7.76
CA ARG A 174 27.53 -1.70 -6.50
C ARG A 174 26.57 -1.16 -5.44
N HIS A 175 25.52 -0.44 -5.84
CA HIS A 175 24.50 0.05 -4.91
C HIS A 175 23.54 -1.08 -4.50
N SER A 176 23.10 -1.91 -5.44
CA SER A 176 22.22 -3.05 -5.15
C SER A 176 22.89 -4.13 -4.30
N SER A 177 24.19 -4.41 -4.49
CA SER A 177 24.90 -5.44 -3.73
C SER A 177 25.03 -5.12 -2.24
N LYS A 178 24.93 -3.84 -1.86
CA LYS A 178 24.96 -3.42 -0.45
C LYS A 178 23.70 -3.82 0.33
N GLN A 179 22.60 -4.13 -0.36
CA GLN A 179 21.37 -4.58 0.29
C GLN A 179 21.39 -6.07 0.69
N ARG A 180 22.17 -6.93 0.02
CA ARG A 180 22.18 -8.39 0.27
C ARG A 180 22.87 -8.83 1.56
N VAL A 181 23.40 -7.89 2.35
CA VAL A 181 24.19 -8.18 3.55
C VAL A 181 23.34 -8.10 4.83
N PHE A 182 22.05 -7.77 4.71
CA PHE A 182 21.08 -7.68 5.80
C PHE A 182 19.90 -8.60 5.54
#